data_AF-A0A182SVJ6-F1
#
_entry.id   AF-A0A182SVJ6-F1
#
_cell.length_a   1.000
_cell.length_b   1.000
_cell.length_c   1.000
_cell.angle_alpha   90.00
_cell.angle_beta   90.00
_cell.angle_gamma   90.00
#
_symmetry.space_group_name_H-M   'P 1'
#
loop_
_entity.id
_entity.type
_entity.pdbx_description
1 polymer ?
#
loop_
_entity_poly.entity_id
_entity_poly.type
_entity_poly.pdbx_seq_one_letter_code
_entity_poly.pdbx_strand_id
1 'polypeptide(L)'
;MAQLKSSTSNEAKSDTYSKHNFEPDDEEVSMIFGFEETDARQKLHNFPKCSRLVISPDLQAELGMEIGTAVSVEHPWKEIKKEMLEDHLPGKTKVQRQLKDKLKDMEPGKLILVGYLPDQSTEEEDLFAVFTDNRETREARELIRRLELVERLSAAAAMRKKPRRWQSRGSEQDVENFIPLKRTNVVNVESQSIYSAQRVGAFRRFQLRTVGDARDGYVELVPKTVFQNIVRKSIDFGVQLRPQKVHTFQQTDPTFPTNAWSQYLYEIGSEPKMTTMTS
;
A
#
# COMPACT_ATOMS: atom_id res chain seq x y z
N MET A 1 -57.10 -27.58 -6.93
CA MET A 1 -55.75 -27.60 -7.51
C MET A 1 -55.34 -26.17 -7.80
N ALA A 2 -54.50 -25.58 -6.95
CA ALA A 2 -53.92 -24.25 -7.16
C ALA A 2 -52.40 -24.43 -7.20
N GLN A 3 -51.80 -24.24 -8.38
CA GLN A 3 -50.35 -24.27 -8.55
C GLN A 3 -49.77 -22.93 -8.13
N LEU A 4 -48.95 -22.96 -7.08
CA LEU A 4 -48.02 -21.89 -6.71
C LEU A 4 -46.93 -21.80 -7.79
N LYS A 5 -46.89 -20.71 -8.55
CA LYS A 5 -45.75 -20.38 -9.40
C LYS A 5 -44.67 -19.73 -8.54
N SER A 6 -43.61 -20.47 -8.28
CA SER A 6 -42.34 -19.96 -7.76
C SER A 6 -41.69 -19.05 -8.81
N SER A 7 -41.63 -17.75 -8.54
CA SER A 7 -40.81 -16.80 -9.31
C SER A 7 -39.63 -16.38 -8.44
N THR A 8 -38.54 -17.16 -8.51
CA THR A 8 -37.23 -16.76 -7.99
C THR A 8 -36.55 -15.89 -9.05
N SER A 9 -36.66 -14.57 -8.89
CA SER A 9 -35.80 -13.59 -9.57
C SER A 9 -34.90 -12.95 -8.52
N ASN A 10 -33.77 -13.59 -8.25
CA ASN A 10 -32.66 -12.95 -7.55
C ASN A 10 -31.89 -12.11 -8.58
N GLU A 11 -32.40 -10.92 -8.90
CA GLU A 11 -31.54 -9.86 -9.44
C GLU A 11 -30.72 -9.31 -8.27
N ALA A 12 -29.59 -9.98 -8.01
CA ALA A 12 -28.52 -9.39 -7.23
C ALA A 12 -28.02 -8.17 -8.03
N LYS A 13 -28.46 -6.98 -7.62
CA LYS A 13 -27.85 -5.71 -7.99
C LYS A 13 -26.34 -5.87 -7.78
N SER A 14 -25.59 -5.82 -8.87
CA SER A 14 -24.15 -5.74 -8.84
C SER A 14 -23.81 -4.41 -8.18
N ASP A 15 -23.57 -4.46 -6.88
CA ASP A 15 -22.93 -3.39 -6.15
C ASP A 15 -21.67 -3.04 -6.92
N THR A 16 -21.66 -1.84 -7.47
CA THR A 16 -20.57 -1.24 -8.20
C THR A 16 -19.52 -0.86 -7.16
N TYR A 17 -18.89 -1.87 -6.57
CA TYR A 17 -17.75 -1.72 -5.68
C TYR A 17 -16.63 -1.12 -6.52
N SER A 18 -16.41 0.18 -6.28
CA SER A 18 -15.20 0.95 -6.52
C SER A 18 -14.22 0.30 -7.49
N LYS A 19 -14.32 0.73 -8.75
CA LYS A 19 -13.36 0.46 -9.83
C LYS A 19 -12.05 1.24 -9.61
N HIS A 20 -11.51 1.14 -8.39
CA HIS A 20 -10.17 1.56 -8.00
C HIS A 20 -9.42 0.34 -7.43
N ASN A 21 -9.63 -0.82 -8.05
CA ASN A 21 -8.57 -1.81 -8.04
C ASN A 21 -7.42 -1.22 -8.84
N PHE A 22 -6.27 -1.05 -8.19
CA PHE A 22 -4.96 -0.84 -8.79
C PHE A 22 -4.62 -2.07 -9.66
N GLU A 23 -5.35 -2.26 -10.75
CA GLU A 23 -4.90 -3.11 -11.83
C GLU A 23 -3.92 -2.28 -12.65
N PRO A 24 -2.70 -2.80 -12.88
CA PRO A 24 -1.74 -2.10 -13.72
C PRO A 24 -2.36 -1.87 -15.09
N ASP A 25 -2.21 -0.66 -15.63
CA ASP A 25 -2.70 -0.35 -16.97
C ASP A 25 -2.00 -1.28 -17.98
N ASP A 26 -2.72 -1.71 -19.01
CA ASP A 26 -2.20 -2.66 -20.02
C ASP A 26 -0.90 -2.15 -20.69
N GLU A 27 -0.71 -0.83 -20.76
CA GLU A 27 0.52 -0.18 -21.22
C GLU A 27 1.71 -0.44 -20.28
N GLU A 28 1.52 -0.38 -18.96
CA GLU A 28 2.55 -0.62 -17.96
C GLU A 28 3.01 -2.07 -17.97
N VAL A 29 2.06 -3.01 -18.11
CA VAL A 29 2.35 -4.44 -18.24
C VAL A 29 3.14 -4.72 -19.52
N SER A 30 2.79 -4.05 -20.61
CA SER A 30 3.49 -4.19 -21.90
C SER A 30 4.93 -3.68 -21.84
N MET A 31 5.23 -2.64 -21.05
CA MET A 31 6.60 -2.12 -20.88
C MET A 31 7.53 -3.08 -20.14
N ILE A 32 6.97 -3.97 -19.31
CA ILE A 32 7.72 -4.92 -18.47
C ILE A 32 7.77 -6.32 -19.11
N PHE A 33 6.96 -6.58 -20.13
CA PHE A 33 6.91 -7.90 -20.74
C PHE A 33 8.26 -8.31 -21.35
N GLY A 34 8.88 -9.38 -20.80
CA GLY A 34 10.20 -9.84 -21.20
C GLY A 34 11.38 -8.98 -20.69
N PHE A 35 11.12 -8.08 -19.76
CA PHE A 35 12.16 -7.28 -19.12
C PHE A 35 12.87 -8.07 -18.02
N GLU A 36 14.20 -8.17 -18.12
CA GLU A 36 15.05 -8.83 -17.14
C GLU A 36 15.78 -7.79 -16.28
N GLU A 37 15.47 -7.78 -14.98
CA GLU A 37 15.95 -6.77 -14.02
C GLU A 37 17.48 -6.78 -13.88
N THR A 38 18.08 -7.98 -13.85
CA THR A 38 19.53 -8.19 -13.70
C THR A 38 20.30 -7.66 -14.91
N ASP A 39 19.85 -7.97 -16.13
CA ASP A 39 20.44 -7.46 -17.37
C ASP A 39 20.31 -5.92 -17.46
N ALA A 40 19.16 -5.36 -17.08
CA ALA A 40 18.96 -3.92 -17.06
C ALA A 40 19.88 -3.20 -16.07
N ARG A 41 20.03 -3.73 -14.85
CA ARG A 41 20.98 -3.21 -13.86
C ARG A 41 22.43 -3.31 -14.36
N GLN A 42 22.81 -4.46 -14.93
CA GLN A 42 24.14 -4.66 -15.50
C GLN A 42 24.44 -3.69 -16.66
N LYS A 43 23.45 -3.41 -17.53
CA LYS A 43 23.57 -2.42 -18.60
C LYS A 43 23.77 -1.01 -18.06
N LEU A 44 23.01 -0.61 -17.04
CA LEU A 44 23.15 0.69 -16.36
C LEU A 44 24.56 0.90 -15.77
N HIS A 45 25.20 -0.15 -15.26
CA HIS A 45 26.57 -0.07 -14.74
C HIS A 45 27.65 -0.03 -15.83
N ASN A 46 27.35 -0.49 -17.05
CA ASN A 46 28.33 -0.75 -18.11
C ASN A 46 28.21 0.16 -19.34
N PHE A 47 27.63 1.36 -19.20
CA PHE A 47 27.57 2.31 -20.32
C PHE A 47 28.96 2.84 -20.71
N PRO A 48 29.33 2.79 -22.02
CA PRO A 48 30.69 3.10 -22.48
C PRO A 48 31.03 4.59 -22.46
N LYS A 49 30.06 5.50 -22.59
CA LYS A 49 30.30 6.96 -22.55
C LYS A 49 29.95 7.60 -21.20
N CYS A 50 29.70 6.78 -20.18
CA CYS A 50 29.51 7.25 -18.82
C CYS A 50 30.85 7.71 -18.21
N SER A 51 30.87 8.90 -17.62
CA SER A 51 32.04 9.40 -16.89
C SER A 51 31.94 8.97 -15.43
N ARG A 52 32.92 8.22 -14.94
CA ARG A 52 32.99 7.79 -13.53
C ARG A 52 33.73 8.84 -12.70
N LEU A 53 33.12 9.28 -11.60
CA LEU A 53 33.65 10.32 -10.73
C LEU A 53 33.65 9.85 -9.29
N VAL A 54 34.75 10.10 -8.60
CA VAL A 54 34.79 10.04 -7.13
C VAL A 54 34.33 11.40 -6.61
N ILE A 55 33.30 11.40 -5.77
CA ILE A 55 32.70 12.62 -5.19
C ILE A 55 32.87 12.56 -3.68
N SER A 56 33.57 13.54 -3.11
CA SER A 56 33.76 13.66 -1.67
C SER A 56 32.44 13.97 -0.95
N PRO A 57 32.25 13.55 0.32
CA PRO A 57 31.00 13.78 1.07
C PRO A 57 30.53 15.24 1.10
N ASP A 58 31.44 16.20 1.27
CA ASP A 58 31.11 17.63 1.25
C ASP A 58 30.48 18.06 -0.09
N LEU A 59 31.00 17.53 -1.20
CA LEU A 59 30.52 17.80 -2.55
C LEU A 59 29.20 17.07 -2.81
N GLN A 60 28.98 15.90 -2.21
CA GLN A 60 27.69 15.21 -2.27
C GLN A 60 26.59 16.05 -1.60
N ALA A 61 26.87 16.66 -0.45
CA ALA A 61 25.92 17.53 0.23
C ALA A 61 25.59 18.78 -0.61
N GLU A 62 26.58 19.42 -1.22
CA GLU A 62 26.39 20.60 -2.10
C GLU A 62 25.59 20.27 -3.36
N LEU A 63 25.86 19.11 -3.98
CA LEU A 63 25.11 18.63 -5.15
C LEU A 63 23.73 18.04 -4.79
N GLY A 64 23.44 17.92 -3.49
CA GLY A 64 22.23 17.25 -2.98
C GLY A 64 22.18 15.77 -3.31
N MET A 65 23.32 15.09 -3.44
CA MET A 65 23.48 13.68 -3.77
C MET A 65 23.88 12.82 -2.58
N GLU A 66 23.65 13.29 -1.37
CA GLU A 66 24.06 12.60 -0.15
C GLU A 66 23.50 11.16 -0.10
N ILE A 67 24.41 10.20 0.10
CA ILE A 67 24.10 8.78 0.20
C ILE A 67 23.29 8.55 1.48
N GLY A 68 22.18 7.82 1.37
CA GLY A 68 21.24 7.55 2.46
C GLY A 68 20.09 8.55 2.57
N THR A 69 20.30 9.82 2.18
CA THR A 69 19.25 10.85 2.19
C THR A 69 18.60 11.02 0.81
N ALA A 70 19.41 11.31 -0.20
CA ALA A 70 18.95 11.67 -1.54
C ALA A 70 19.18 10.56 -2.57
N VAL A 71 20.17 9.70 -2.33
CA VAL A 71 20.54 8.58 -3.19
C VAL A 71 20.73 7.36 -2.30
N SER A 72 20.19 6.20 -2.67
CA SER A 72 20.32 4.95 -1.90
C SER A 72 20.69 3.79 -2.80
N VAL A 73 21.02 2.63 -2.22
CA VAL A 73 21.29 1.40 -3.01
C VAL A 73 20.07 0.99 -3.84
N GLU A 74 18.86 1.16 -3.29
CA GLU A 74 17.60 0.87 -3.98
C GLU A 74 17.29 1.92 -5.05
N HIS A 75 17.59 3.20 -4.77
CA HIS A 75 17.35 4.32 -5.69
C HIS A 75 18.66 5.09 -5.94
N PRO A 76 19.58 4.54 -6.76
CA PRO A 76 20.91 5.11 -6.92
C PRO A 76 20.95 6.30 -7.89
N TRP A 77 19.89 6.56 -8.65
CA TRP A 77 19.88 7.53 -9.75
C TRP A 77 19.19 8.84 -9.36
N LYS A 78 19.80 9.97 -9.73
CA LYS A 78 19.26 11.31 -9.51
C LYS A 78 19.54 12.24 -10.69
N GLU A 79 18.56 13.09 -11.01
CA GLU A 79 18.73 14.14 -12.02
C GLU A 79 19.19 15.45 -11.39
N ILE A 80 20.22 16.05 -11.97
CA ILE A 80 20.85 17.26 -11.45
C ILE A 80 20.99 18.27 -12.58
N LYS A 81 20.78 19.54 -12.26
CA LYS A 81 20.99 20.62 -13.23
C LYS A 81 22.47 20.68 -13.62
N LYS A 82 22.74 20.81 -14.92
CA LYS A 82 24.09 21.02 -15.46
C LYS A 82 24.87 22.09 -14.67
N GLU A 83 24.24 23.23 -14.39
CA GLU A 83 24.84 24.38 -13.71
C GLU A 83 25.42 24.00 -12.34
N MET A 84 24.67 23.23 -11.55
CA MET A 84 25.14 22.74 -10.25
C MET A 84 26.39 21.86 -10.40
N LEU A 85 26.41 20.98 -11.40
CA LEU A 85 27.56 20.12 -11.61
C LEU A 85 28.78 20.91 -12.11
N GLU A 86 28.58 21.91 -12.97
CA GLU A 86 29.64 22.75 -13.51
C GLU A 86 30.30 23.64 -12.44
N ASP A 87 29.49 24.25 -11.57
CA ASP A 87 29.95 25.18 -10.52
C ASP A 87 30.72 24.45 -9.41
N HIS A 88 30.20 23.30 -8.97
CA HIS A 88 30.75 22.58 -7.82
C HIS A 88 31.90 21.60 -8.18
N LEU A 89 32.11 21.26 -9.45
CA LEU A 89 33.21 20.36 -9.85
C LEU A 89 34.59 21.04 -9.66
N PRO A 90 35.51 20.51 -8.83
CA PRO A 90 36.78 21.18 -8.54
C PRO A 90 37.82 21.09 -9.68
N GLY A 91 37.57 20.30 -10.74
CA GLY A 91 38.44 20.21 -11.93
C GLY A 91 39.84 19.62 -11.68
N LYS A 92 40.04 18.97 -10.52
CA LYS A 92 41.35 18.44 -10.10
C LYS A 92 41.77 17.26 -10.99
N THR A 93 40.84 16.36 -11.28
CA THR A 93 41.09 15.11 -12.04
C THR A 93 40.92 15.32 -13.55
N LYS A 94 41.68 14.59 -14.38
CA LYS A 94 41.54 14.61 -15.86
C LYS A 94 40.10 14.33 -16.31
N VAL A 95 39.42 13.39 -15.65
CA VAL A 95 38.01 13.04 -15.92
C VAL A 95 37.08 14.21 -15.60
N GLN A 96 37.30 14.92 -14.50
CA GLN A 96 36.51 16.09 -14.13
C GLN A 96 36.69 17.25 -15.12
N ARG A 97 37.89 17.44 -15.69
CA ARG A 97 38.12 18.47 -16.72
C ARG A 97 37.42 18.13 -18.02
N GLN A 98 37.58 16.90 -18.50
CA GLN A 98 36.88 16.43 -19.71
C GLN A 98 35.37 16.50 -19.54
N LEU A 99 34.87 16.23 -18.33
CA LEU A 99 33.47 16.41 -18.01
C LEU A 99 33.06 17.88 -18.04
N LYS A 100 33.83 18.79 -17.43
CA LYS A 100 33.57 20.24 -17.51
C LYS A 100 33.52 20.75 -18.94
N ASP A 101 34.42 20.29 -19.80
CA ASP A 101 34.42 20.68 -21.21
C ASP A 101 33.16 20.17 -21.92
N LYS A 102 32.79 18.89 -21.71
CA LYS A 102 31.53 18.33 -22.23
C LYS A 102 30.30 19.04 -21.69
N LEU A 103 30.31 19.47 -20.42
CA LEU A 103 29.21 20.21 -19.81
C LEU A 103 29.08 21.57 -20.50
N LYS A 104 30.17 22.30 -20.71
CA LYS A 104 30.15 23.61 -21.40
C LYS A 104 29.52 23.53 -22.79
N ASP A 105 29.79 22.47 -23.54
CA ASP A 105 29.23 22.25 -24.87
C ASP A 105 27.71 21.95 -24.86
N MET A 106 27.13 21.59 -23.70
CA MET A 106 25.70 21.29 -23.56
C MET A 106 24.85 22.54 -23.33
N GLU A 107 23.59 22.48 -23.72
CA GLU A 107 22.61 23.55 -23.51
C GLU A 107 22.42 23.89 -22.01
N PRO A 108 22.27 25.18 -21.66
CA PRO A 108 21.98 25.62 -20.29
C PRO A 108 20.61 25.12 -19.83
N GLY A 109 20.43 24.92 -18.52
CA GLY A 109 19.19 24.40 -17.93
C GLY A 109 18.92 22.89 -18.12
N LYS A 110 19.82 22.15 -18.79
CA LYS A 110 19.65 20.71 -19.00
C LYS A 110 19.86 19.91 -17.71
N LEU A 111 19.01 18.90 -17.51
CA LEU A 111 19.14 17.91 -16.43
C LEU A 111 20.04 16.74 -16.87
N ILE A 112 20.99 16.40 -16.02
CA ILE A 112 21.99 15.36 -16.20
C ILE A 112 21.69 14.25 -15.21
N LEU A 113 21.69 13.02 -15.71
CA LEU A 113 21.51 11.85 -14.89
C LEU A 113 22.85 11.49 -14.22
N VAL A 114 22.84 11.40 -12.90
CA VAL A 114 23.97 10.95 -12.10
C VAL A 114 23.51 9.81 -11.21
N GLY A 115 24.29 8.75 -11.10
CA GLY A 115 23.97 7.63 -10.22
C GLY A 115 25.11 7.15 -9.36
N TYR A 116 24.78 6.68 -8.17
CA TYR A 116 25.70 6.03 -7.25
C TYR A 116 25.97 4.58 -7.66
N LEU A 117 27.24 4.15 -7.61
CA LEU A 117 27.67 2.81 -7.99
C LEU A 117 28.18 2.04 -6.76
N PRO A 118 27.32 1.35 -5.99
CA PRO A 118 27.72 0.64 -4.77
C PRO A 118 28.69 -0.51 -5.02
N ASP A 119 28.59 -1.19 -6.17
CA ASP A 119 29.44 -2.35 -6.50
C ASP A 119 30.91 -1.98 -6.77
N GLN A 120 31.17 -0.70 -7.07
CA GLN A 120 32.49 -0.18 -7.42
C GLN A 120 33.02 0.83 -6.40
N SER A 121 32.20 1.24 -5.42
CA SER A 121 32.63 2.07 -4.30
C SER A 121 33.44 1.25 -3.30
N THR A 122 34.56 1.78 -2.85
CA THR A 122 35.29 1.28 -1.68
C THR A 122 34.87 2.08 -0.44
N GLU A 123 35.18 1.59 0.77
CA GLU A 123 34.83 2.28 2.03
C GLU A 123 35.37 3.72 2.13
N GLU A 124 36.36 4.08 1.30
CA GLU A 124 37.00 5.40 1.28
C GLU A 124 36.59 6.27 0.08
N GLU A 125 36.07 5.69 -1.00
CA GLU A 125 35.78 6.40 -2.25
C GLU A 125 34.41 6.05 -2.83
N ASP A 126 33.48 6.99 -2.72
CA ASP A 126 32.15 6.89 -3.33
C ASP A 126 32.21 7.19 -4.83
N LEU A 127 31.83 6.19 -5.63
CA LEU A 127 31.87 6.28 -7.09
C LEU A 127 30.51 6.61 -7.68
N PHE A 128 30.48 7.61 -8.56
CA PHE A 128 29.29 8.07 -9.27
C PHE A 128 29.47 7.96 -10.79
N ALA A 129 28.41 7.53 -11.46
CA ALA A 129 28.24 7.49 -12.91
C ALA A 129 27.54 8.77 -13.39
N VAL A 130 28.17 9.56 -14.27
CA VAL A 130 27.56 10.74 -14.89
C VAL A 130 27.32 10.49 -16.38
N PHE A 131 26.06 10.64 -16.81
CA PHE A 131 25.66 10.50 -18.21
C PHE A 131 25.63 11.84 -18.93
N THR A 132 26.56 12.05 -19.86
CA THR A 132 26.62 13.27 -20.68
C THR A 132 25.98 13.11 -22.06
N ASP A 133 25.98 11.89 -22.61
CA ASP A 133 25.46 11.64 -23.97
C ASP A 133 23.93 11.55 -23.94
N ASN A 134 23.26 12.23 -24.87
CA ASN A 134 21.80 12.24 -25.00
C ASN A 134 21.22 10.85 -25.24
N ARG A 135 21.89 10.04 -26.07
CA ARG A 135 21.40 8.71 -26.45
C ARG A 135 21.42 7.76 -25.25
N GLU A 136 22.56 7.68 -24.57
CA GLU A 136 22.73 6.85 -23.39
C GLU A 136 21.88 7.35 -22.22
N THR A 137 21.76 8.67 -22.02
CA THR A 137 20.89 9.24 -20.98
C THR A 137 19.44 8.84 -21.21
N ARG A 138 18.96 8.86 -22.46
CA ARG A 138 17.58 8.45 -22.78
C ARG A 138 17.36 6.95 -22.55
N GLU A 139 18.33 6.12 -22.94
CA GLU A 139 18.27 4.68 -22.73
C GLU A 139 18.32 4.33 -21.24
N ALA A 140 19.23 4.94 -20.49
CA ALA A 140 19.33 4.79 -19.04
C ALA A 140 18.05 5.21 -18.34
N ARG A 141 17.46 6.36 -18.71
CA ARG A 141 16.15 6.80 -18.19
C ARG A 141 15.03 5.80 -18.43
N GLU A 142 14.99 5.23 -19.62
CA GLU A 142 13.98 4.22 -19.97
C GLU A 142 14.17 2.93 -19.16
N LEU A 143 15.41 2.48 -18.98
CA LEU A 143 15.73 1.32 -18.14
C LEU A 143 15.35 1.57 -16.67
N ILE A 144 15.71 2.74 -16.12
CA ILE A 144 15.37 3.12 -14.74
C ILE A 144 13.86 3.16 -14.56
N ARG A 145 13.13 3.79 -15.49
CA ARG A 145 11.67 3.84 -15.44
C ARG A 145 11.03 2.44 -15.43
N ARG A 146 11.57 1.50 -16.21
CA ARG A 146 11.09 0.11 -16.22
C ARG A 146 11.41 -0.61 -14.92
N LEU A 147 12.61 -0.42 -14.35
CA LEU A 147 12.98 -0.97 -13.04
C LEU A 147 12.04 -0.49 -11.94
N GLU A 148 11.83 0.83 -11.83
CA GLU A 148 10.91 1.42 -10.85
C GLU A 148 9.48 0.89 -11.03
N LEU A 149 9.05 0.70 -12.28
CA LEU A 149 7.72 0.15 -12.57
C LEU A 149 7.61 -1.31 -12.10
N VAL A 150 8.61 -2.15 -12.36
CA VAL A 150 8.67 -3.54 -11.88
C VAL A 150 8.59 -3.59 -10.36
N GLU A 151 9.40 -2.79 -9.68
CA GLU A 151 9.44 -2.72 -8.22
C GLU A 151 8.09 -2.28 -7.65
N ARG A 152 7.48 -1.24 -8.24
CA ARG A 152 6.16 -0.76 -7.85
C ARG A 152 5.07 -1.82 -8.03
N LEU A 153 5.07 -2.54 -9.16
CA LEU A 153 4.09 -3.60 -9.43
C LEU A 153 4.29 -4.81 -8.52
N SER A 154 5.54 -5.18 -8.25
CA SER A 154 5.89 -6.24 -7.31
C SER A 154 5.41 -5.90 -5.89
N ALA A 155 5.66 -4.67 -5.42
CA ALA A 155 5.19 -4.18 -4.13
C ALA A 155 3.65 -4.18 -4.05
N ALA A 156 2.97 -3.70 -5.09
CA ALA A 156 1.50 -3.72 -5.17
C ALA A 156 0.95 -5.15 -5.13
N ALA A 157 1.57 -6.09 -5.85
CA ALA A 157 1.20 -7.50 -5.84
C ALA A 157 1.39 -8.14 -4.46
N ALA A 158 2.47 -7.80 -3.74
CA ALA A 158 2.74 -8.30 -2.39
C ALA A 158 1.72 -7.79 -1.34
N MET A 159 1.25 -6.54 -1.50
CA MET A 159 0.19 -5.96 -0.69
C MET A 159 -1.17 -6.57 -0.98
N ARG A 160 -1.42 -7.03 -2.21
CA ARG A 160 -2.69 -7.67 -2.61
C ARG A 160 -2.81 -9.07 -1.99
N LYS A 161 -3.46 -9.15 -0.83
CA LYS A 161 -3.81 -10.43 -0.21
C LYS A 161 -4.94 -11.09 -1.02
N LYS A 162 -4.64 -12.25 -1.62
CA LYS A 162 -5.68 -13.09 -2.22
C LYS A 162 -6.42 -13.84 -1.11
N PRO A 163 -7.76 -13.88 -1.12
CA PRO A 163 -8.51 -14.69 -0.16
C PRO A 163 -8.08 -16.15 -0.32
N ARG A 164 -7.51 -16.71 0.74
CA ARG A 164 -7.16 -18.14 0.80
C ARG A 164 -8.30 -18.89 1.49
N ARG A 165 -8.34 -20.21 1.31
CA ARG A 165 -9.22 -21.08 2.11
C ARG A 165 -9.00 -20.80 3.59
N TRP A 166 -10.10 -20.56 4.32
CA TRP A 166 -10.05 -20.40 5.77
C TRP A 166 -9.44 -21.65 6.40
N GLN A 167 -8.44 -21.47 7.25
CA GLN A 167 -7.85 -22.52 8.07
C GLN A 167 -8.17 -22.22 9.51
N SER A 168 -8.86 -23.14 10.16
CA SER A 168 -9.28 -22.95 11.54
C SER A 168 -8.07 -22.98 12.49
N ARG A 169 -7.94 -21.96 13.34
CA ARG A 169 -6.90 -21.83 14.38
C ARG A 169 -7.48 -21.39 15.73
N GLY A 170 -8.79 -21.49 15.93
CA GLY A 170 -9.46 -21.25 17.21
C GLY A 170 -10.11 -19.87 17.37
N SER A 171 -10.09 -19.03 16.34
CA SER A 171 -10.73 -17.69 16.34
C SER A 171 -12.07 -17.66 15.60
N GLU A 172 -12.61 -18.81 15.20
CA GLU A 172 -13.83 -18.91 14.39
C GLU A 172 -15.04 -18.39 15.16
N GLN A 173 -15.09 -18.68 16.46
CA GLN A 173 -16.20 -18.31 17.32
C GLN A 173 -16.32 -16.79 17.51
N ASP A 174 -15.20 -16.08 17.53
CA ASP A 174 -15.19 -14.61 17.57
C ASP A 174 -15.74 -14.05 16.26
N VAL A 175 -15.33 -14.62 15.12
CA VAL A 175 -15.80 -14.21 13.78
C VAL A 175 -17.29 -14.48 13.62
N GLU A 176 -17.80 -15.62 14.09
CA GLU A 176 -19.22 -15.96 14.07
C GLU A 176 -20.09 -14.96 14.84
N ASN A 177 -19.60 -14.44 15.97
CA ASN A 177 -20.30 -13.42 16.75
C ASN A 177 -20.48 -12.09 16.00
N PHE A 178 -19.63 -11.79 15.00
CA PHE A 178 -19.75 -10.61 14.16
C PHE A 178 -20.68 -10.81 12.96
N ILE A 179 -21.15 -12.04 12.69
CA ILE A 179 -22.09 -12.30 11.60
C ILE A 179 -23.49 -11.88 12.06
N PRO A 180 -24.12 -10.87 11.45
CA PRO A 180 -25.44 -10.40 11.87
C PRO A 180 -26.50 -11.48 11.59
N LEU A 181 -27.01 -12.09 12.66
CA LEU A 181 -28.12 -13.03 12.59
C LEU A 181 -29.43 -12.27 12.36
N LYS A 182 -30.12 -12.55 11.25
CA LYS A 182 -31.49 -12.06 11.04
C LYS A 182 -32.40 -12.73 12.08
N ARG A 183 -32.91 -11.96 13.04
CA ARG A 183 -33.89 -12.44 14.01
C ARG A 183 -35.19 -12.81 13.27
N THR A 184 -35.52 -14.10 13.26
CA THR A 184 -36.75 -14.64 12.68
C THR A 184 -37.93 -14.64 13.66
N ASN A 185 -37.72 -14.17 14.90
CA ASN A 185 -38.79 -14.10 15.89
C ASN A 185 -39.79 -12.99 15.53
N VAL A 186 -40.90 -13.39 14.92
CA VAL A 186 -42.08 -12.56 14.76
C VAL A 186 -42.70 -12.39 16.15
N VAL A 187 -42.56 -11.20 16.75
CA VAL A 187 -43.20 -10.89 18.02
C VAL A 187 -44.67 -10.59 17.75
N ASN A 188 -45.54 -11.57 18.01
CA ASN A 188 -46.99 -11.37 17.97
C ASN A 188 -47.41 -10.59 19.22
N VAL A 189 -47.76 -9.31 19.03
CA VAL A 189 -48.28 -8.46 20.10
C VAL A 189 -49.81 -8.51 20.04
N GLU A 190 -50.42 -9.21 20.98
CA GLU A 190 -51.87 -9.15 21.20
C GLU A 190 -52.18 -8.04 22.22
N SER A 191 -53.02 -7.08 21.83
CA SER A 191 -53.51 -6.02 22.71
C SER A 191 -54.97 -6.29 23.07
N GLN A 192 -55.24 -6.56 24.35
CA GLN A 192 -56.60 -6.58 24.89
C GLN A 192 -56.89 -5.27 25.60
N SER A 193 -57.97 -4.61 25.22
CA SER A 193 -58.47 -3.40 25.87
C SER A 193 -59.83 -3.68 26.51
N ILE A 194 -59.97 -3.40 27.80
CA ILE A 194 -61.25 -3.50 28.51
C ILE A 194 -61.88 -2.10 28.53
N TYR A 195 -63.01 -1.94 27.83
CA TYR A 195 -63.77 -0.68 27.82
C TYR A 195 -64.77 -0.66 28.99
N SER A 196 -64.75 0.39 29.80
CA SER A 196 -65.77 0.59 30.83
C SER A 196 -67.10 1.00 30.17
N ALA A 197 -68.05 0.06 30.14
CA ALA A 197 -69.38 0.31 29.62
C ALA A 197 -70.18 1.18 30.60
N GLN A 198 -70.22 2.50 30.37
CA GLN A 198 -71.30 3.34 30.93
C GLN A 198 -72.60 3.05 30.16
N ARG A 199 -73.68 2.81 30.91
CA ARG A 199 -74.94 2.23 30.45
C ARG A 199 -75.72 3.07 29.43
N VAL A 200 -76.17 2.35 28.40
CA VAL A 200 -77.53 2.26 27.81
C VAL A 200 -78.12 3.50 27.15
N GLY A 201 -78.35 3.39 25.83
CA GLY A 201 -79.31 4.24 25.10
C GLY A 201 -78.96 4.49 23.62
N ALA A 202 -77.67 4.49 23.27
CA ALA A 202 -77.24 4.73 21.90
C ALA A 202 -76.76 3.41 21.27
N PHE A 203 -77.41 2.97 20.19
CA PHE A 203 -76.84 1.98 19.27
C PHE A 203 -75.54 2.55 18.70
N ARG A 204 -74.41 2.29 19.37
CA ARG A 204 -73.09 2.61 18.83
C ARG A 204 -72.79 1.57 17.76
N ARG A 205 -73.01 1.95 16.49
CA ARG A 205 -72.55 1.19 15.34
C ARG A 205 -71.04 1.27 15.31
N PHE A 206 -70.39 0.20 15.73
CA PHE A 206 -68.99 -0.01 15.40
C PHE A 206 -68.89 -0.18 13.88
N GLN A 207 -68.07 0.64 13.26
CA GLN A 207 -67.72 0.52 11.85
C GLN A 207 -66.21 0.32 11.78
N LEU A 208 -65.78 -0.48 10.81
CA LEU A 208 -64.37 -0.65 10.52
C LEU A 208 -63.82 0.71 10.07
N ARG A 209 -62.98 1.33 10.90
CA ARG A 209 -62.26 2.56 10.57
C ARG A 209 -60.91 2.14 9.99
N THR A 210 -60.63 2.49 8.75
CA THR A 210 -59.31 2.23 8.16
C THR A 210 -58.31 3.29 8.63
N VAL A 211 -57.03 2.98 8.51
CA VAL A 211 -55.94 3.88 8.91
C VAL A 211 -56.00 5.22 8.15
N GLY A 212 -56.52 5.22 6.92
CA GLY A 212 -56.72 6.44 6.12
C GLY A 212 -57.88 7.33 6.57
N ASP A 213 -58.89 6.76 7.26
CA ASP A 213 -60.05 7.51 7.76
C ASP A 213 -59.76 8.21 9.10
N ALA A 214 -58.52 8.13 9.56
CA ALA A 214 -58.08 8.57 10.86
C ALA A 214 -56.99 9.63 10.75
N ARG A 215 -57.24 10.82 11.33
CA ARG A 215 -56.21 11.87 11.45
C ARG A 215 -54.99 11.38 12.25
N ASP A 216 -55.22 10.42 13.13
CA ASP A 216 -54.26 9.72 13.98
C ASP A 216 -53.84 8.33 13.43
N GLY A 217 -54.23 7.98 12.20
CA GLY A 217 -53.98 6.64 11.66
C GLY A 217 -52.51 6.35 11.38
N TYR A 218 -51.76 7.34 10.91
CA TYR A 218 -50.33 7.21 10.68
C TYR A 218 -49.57 8.03 11.72
N VAL A 219 -48.66 7.36 12.43
CA VAL A 219 -47.70 8.01 13.33
C VAL A 219 -46.32 7.82 12.73
N GLU A 220 -45.74 8.91 12.23
CA GLU A 220 -44.36 8.92 11.79
C GLU A 220 -43.46 9.17 13.01
N LEU A 221 -42.57 8.21 13.30
CA LEU A 221 -41.54 8.38 14.31
C LEU A 221 -40.38 9.19 13.73
N VAL A 222 -40.52 10.52 13.78
CA VAL A 222 -39.43 11.42 13.39
C VAL A 222 -38.43 11.50 14.55
N PRO A 223 -37.17 11.06 14.36
CA PRO A 223 -36.16 11.21 15.40
C PRO A 223 -35.92 12.71 15.65
N LYS A 224 -36.15 13.17 16.89
CA LYS A 224 -35.85 14.55 17.31
C LYS A 224 -34.35 14.88 17.28
N THR A 225 -33.49 13.87 17.19
CA THR A 225 -32.04 14.02 17.21
C THR A 225 -31.49 13.99 15.79
N VAL A 226 -30.84 15.08 15.38
CA VAL A 226 -30.03 15.11 14.16
C VAL A 226 -28.84 14.19 14.37
N PHE A 227 -28.72 13.13 13.56
CA PHE A 227 -27.54 12.27 13.59
C PHE A 227 -26.36 13.05 12.97
N GLN A 228 -25.48 13.57 13.82
CA GLN A 228 -24.18 14.06 13.37
C GLN A 228 -23.28 12.87 13.07
N ASN A 229 -22.84 12.75 11.82
CA ASN A 229 -21.79 11.81 11.47
C ASN A 229 -20.50 12.22 12.19
N ILE A 230 -20.11 11.45 13.21
CA ILE A 230 -18.83 11.62 13.87
C ILE A 230 -17.76 11.08 12.91
N VAL A 231 -17.10 11.99 12.19
CA VAL A 231 -15.87 11.67 11.48
C VAL A 231 -14.83 11.33 12.55
N ARG A 232 -14.47 10.05 12.67
CA ARG A 232 -13.37 9.61 13.52
C ARG A 232 -12.08 10.28 13.05
N LYS A 233 -11.68 11.37 13.71
CA LYS A 233 -10.28 11.83 13.67
C LYS A 233 -9.49 10.91 14.58
N SER A 234 -8.54 10.17 14.02
CA SER A 234 -7.51 9.51 14.79
C SER A 234 -6.68 10.60 15.48
N ILE A 235 -6.72 10.62 16.80
CA ILE A 235 -5.83 11.46 17.60
C ILE A 235 -4.73 10.53 18.09
N ASP A 236 -3.56 10.65 17.48
CA ASP A 236 -2.38 9.93 17.94
C ASP A 236 -1.93 10.56 19.26
N PHE A 237 -2.03 9.79 20.36
CA PHE A 237 -1.53 10.20 21.66
C PHE A 237 -0.23 9.46 21.95
N GLY A 238 0.88 10.20 22.00
CA GLY A 238 2.16 9.66 22.42
C GLY A 238 2.16 9.37 23.92
N VAL A 239 2.20 8.10 24.30
CA VAL A 239 2.41 7.70 25.70
C VAL A 239 3.90 7.54 25.94
N GLN A 240 4.43 8.26 26.93
CA GLN A 240 5.80 8.08 27.38
C GLN A 240 5.92 6.79 28.20
N LEU A 241 6.37 5.70 27.54
CA LEU A 241 6.55 4.38 28.18
C LEU A 241 7.78 4.30 29.10
N ARG A 242 8.71 5.26 29.02
CA ARG A 242 9.93 5.30 29.84
C ARG A 242 10.05 6.62 30.59
N PRO A 243 10.44 6.61 31.88
CA PRO A 243 10.72 7.83 32.63
C PRO A 243 11.66 8.77 31.87
N GLN A 244 11.50 10.08 32.05
CA GLN A 244 12.35 11.07 31.41
C GLN A 244 13.81 10.82 31.79
N LYS A 245 14.69 10.70 30.78
CA LYS A 245 16.11 10.39 31.00
C LYS A 245 16.77 11.55 31.74
N VAL A 246 17.20 11.32 32.98
CA VAL A 246 17.95 12.27 33.78
C VAL A 246 19.43 11.94 33.67
N HIS A 247 20.24 12.89 33.19
CA HIS A 247 21.67 12.70 32.94
C HIS A 247 22.57 12.84 34.18
N THR A 248 21.96 13.07 35.35
CA THR A 248 22.69 13.33 36.60
C THR A 248 23.36 12.07 37.17
N PHE A 249 22.84 10.88 36.87
CA PHE A 249 23.37 9.61 37.35
C PHE A 249 23.33 8.56 36.23
N GLN A 250 24.41 7.78 36.10
CA GLN A 250 24.46 6.65 35.17
C GLN A 250 23.88 5.43 35.87
N GLN A 251 22.62 5.12 35.61
CA GLN A 251 22.02 3.84 35.98
C GLN A 251 22.27 2.85 34.85
N THR A 252 23.12 1.86 35.08
CA THR A 252 23.26 0.69 34.20
C THR A 252 22.01 -0.16 34.33
N ASP A 253 21.16 -0.17 33.30
CA ASP A 253 20.14 -1.20 33.14
C ASP A 253 20.85 -2.53 32.82
N PRO A 254 20.77 -3.56 33.69
CA PRO A 254 21.21 -4.89 33.31
C PRO A 254 20.26 -5.37 32.22
N THR A 255 20.68 -5.18 30.97
CA THR A 255 19.96 -5.70 29.81
C THR A 255 20.19 -7.20 29.82
N PHE A 256 19.26 -7.97 30.37
CA PHE A 256 19.28 -9.41 30.19
C PHE A 256 19.05 -9.68 28.70
N PRO A 257 20.03 -10.26 27.97
CA PRO A 257 19.80 -10.65 26.59
C PRO A 257 18.73 -11.74 26.59
N THR A 258 17.54 -11.40 26.10
CA THR A 258 16.49 -12.39 25.90
C THR A 258 16.78 -13.05 24.57
N ASN A 259 17.53 -14.16 24.58
CA ASN A 259 17.71 -14.98 23.39
C ASN A 259 16.36 -15.60 23.02
N ALA A 260 15.68 -15.01 22.04
CA ALA A 260 14.51 -15.60 21.42
C ALA A 260 14.96 -16.33 20.15
N TRP A 261 14.84 -17.66 20.14
CA TRP A 261 15.04 -18.47 18.95
C TRP A 261 13.69 -18.86 18.36
N SER A 262 13.49 -18.57 17.08
CA SER A 262 12.40 -19.13 16.28
C SER A 262 12.95 -20.27 15.43
N GLN A 263 12.46 -21.50 15.65
CA GLN A 263 12.77 -22.65 14.82
C GLN A 263 11.70 -22.81 13.74
N TYR A 264 12.12 -22.84 12.48
CA TYR A 264 11.23 -23.18 11.37
C TYR A 264 11.10 -24.71 11.27
N LEU A 265 9.87 -25.21 11.27
CA LEU A 265 9.58 -26.60 10.95
C LEU A 265 9.59 -26.75 9.42
N TYR A 266 10.58 -27.46 8.88
CA TYR A 266 10.58 -27.90 7.48
C TYR A 266 9.93 -29.27 7.40
N GLU A 267 8.67 -29.34 6.94
CA GLU A 267 8.07 -30.60 6.50
C GLU A 267 8.66 -30.97 5.13
N ILE A 268 9.68 -31.84 5.13
CA ILE A 268 10.16 -32.47 3.89
C ILE A 268 9.09 -33.50 3.49
N GLY A 269 8.28 -33.18 2.49
CA GLY A 269 7.35 -34.13 1.90
C GLY A 269 8.11 -35.37 1.42
N SER A 270 7.71 -36.57 1.84
CA SER A 270 8.34 -37.80 1.37
C SER A 270 8.18 -37.89 -0.14
N GLU A 271 9.29 -37.99 -0.86
CA GLU A 271 9.27 -38.22 -2.31
C GLU A 271 8.47 -39.50 -2.64
N PRO A 272 7.68 -39.52 -3.72
CA PRO A 272 6.97 -40.70 -4.15
C PRO A 272 7.97 -41.79 -4.53
N LYS A 273 7.97 -42.90 -3.79
CA LYS A 273 8.71 -44.12 -4.14
C LYS A 273 8.30 -44.54 -5.56
N MET A 274 9.22 -44.42 -6.51
CA MET A 274 9.09 -45.06 -7.80
C MET A 274 9.01 -46.57 -7.58
N THR A 275 7.86 -47.15 -7.88
CA THR A 275 7.67 -48.60 -7.95
C THR A 275 8.49 -49.14 -9.12
N THR A 276 9.64 -49.74 -8.81
CA THR A 276 10.36 -50.60 -9.75
C THR A 276 9.51 -51.86 -9.99
N MET A 277 8.95 -51.99 -11.18
CA MET A 277 8.42 -53.25 -11.68
C MET A 277 9.60 -54.14 -12.10
N THR A 278 9.81 -55.22 -11.37
CA THR A 278 10.69 -56.33 -11.78
C THR A 278 9.83 -57.43 -12.39
N SER A 279 10.18 -57.81 -13.63
CA SER A 279 9.84 -59.10 -14.23
C SER A 279 10.55 -60.26 -13.54
#